data_AF-A0A5E6N607-F1
#
_entry.id   AF-A0A5E6N607-F1
#
_cell.length_a   1.000
_cell.length_b   1.000
_cell.length_c   1.000
_cell.angle_alpha   90.00
_cell.angle_beta   90.00
_cell.angle_gamma   90.00
#
_symmetry.space_group_name_H-M   'P 1'
#
loop_
_entity.id
_entity.type
_entity.pdbx_description
1 polymer ?
#
loop_
_entity_poly.entity_id
_entity_poly.type
_entity_poly.pdbx_seq_one_letter_code
_entity_poly.pdbx_strand_id
1 'polypeptide(L)'
;MALINTLRTNDFQEPEHKEAAQVELKYEASQPKQPDTPLHKTYHLTLALIQQGSSVEEIMKNRDFVVSTVLGHINKLVEENLISDVQRRTLFSQVPQNPALDDWVKQGIDSIGSVESIQSYLAIYKQLEYGKTDINEEQDDV
;
A
#
# COMPACT_ATOMS: atom_id res chain seq x y z
N MET A 1 -23.72 -2.79 -50.60
CA MET A 1 -22.73 -2.70 -49.51
C MET A 1 -22.95 -3.87 -48.57
N ALA A 2 -22.36 -5.01 -48.94
CA ALA A 2 -22.20 -6.19 -48.10
C ALA A 2 -20.96 -6.02 -47.22
N LEU A 3 -21.00 -6.41 -45.95
CA LEU A 3 -19.85 -6.95 -45.20
C LEU A 3 -20.28 -7.32 -43.75
N ILE A 4 -20.78 -8.55 -43.54
CA ILE A 4 -20.59 -9.33 -42.28
C ILE A 4 -21.15 -10.78 -42.34
N ASN A 5 -21.71 -11.25 -43.46
CA ASN A 5 -22.08 -12.67 -43.61
C ASN A 5 -20.92 -13.58 -44.04
N THR A 6 -19.79 -13.47 -43.35
CA THR A 6 -18.69 -14.44 -43.38
C THR A 6 -18.20 -14.49 -41.94
N LEU A 7 -18.66 -15.42 -41.12
CA LEU A 7 -17.89 -16.62 -40.77
C LEU A 7 -18.78 -17.55 -39.88
N ARG A 8 -19.83 -18.14 -40.44
CA ARG A 8 -20.47 -19.31 -39.80
C ARG A 8 -20.64 -20.38 -40.85
N THR A 9 -19.73 -21.34 -40.88
CA THR A 9 -19.92 -22.57 -41.64
C THR A 9 -20.98 -23.40 -40.94
N ASN A 10 -21.86 -24.05 -41.71
CA ASN A 10 -22.95 -24.90 -41.20
C ASN A 10 -22.46 -26.16 -40.46
N ASP A 11 -21.14 -26.34 -40.35
CA ASP A 11 -20.48 -27.48 -39.72
C ASP A 11 -20.01 -27.19 -38.28
N PHE A 12 -20.37 -26.03 -37.71
CA PHE A 12 -20.11 -25.77 -36.30
C PHE A 12 -21.07 -26.61 -35.43
N GLN A 13 -20.61 -27.78 -34.99
CA GLN A 13 -21.19 -28.46 -33.84
C GLN A 13 -20.73 -27.76 -32.56
N GLU A 14 -21.68 -27.17 -31.85
CA GLU A 14 -21.46 -26.66 -30.50
C GLU A 14 -21.02 -27.85 -29.61
N PRO A 15 -19.88 -27.75 -28.90
CA PRO A 15 -19.41 -28.85 -28.08
C PRO A 15 -20.47 -29.17 -27.02
N GLU A 16 -20.84 -30.44 -26.90
CA GLU A 16 -21.77 -30.88 -25.86
C GLU A 16 -21.24 -30.41 -24.50
N HIS A 17 -22.04 -29.59 -23.82
CA HIS A 17 -21.86 -29.30 -22.41
C HIS A 17 -22.05 -30.61 -21.64
N LYS A 18 -20.98 -31.40 -21.53
CA LYS A 18 -20.85 -32.31 -20.40
C LYS A 18 -20.93 -31.44 -19.18
N GLU A 19 -22.02 -31.63 -18.43
CA GLU A 19 -22.28 -31.01 -17.14
C GLU A 19 -21.01 -31.14 -16.32
N ALA A 20 -20.22 -30.06 -16.30
CA ALA A 20 -18.98 -30.01 -15.57
C ALA A 20 -19.41 -30.17 -14.12
N ALA A 21 -19.01 -31.31 -13.53
CA ALA A 21 -19.16 -31.56 -12.11
C ALA A 21 -18.84 -30.26 -11.39
N GLN A 22 -19.83 -29.76 -10.65
CA GLN A 22 -19.73 -28.54 -9.88
C GLN A 22 -18.56 -28.73 -8.93
N VAL A 23 -17.38 -28.25 -9.32
CA VAL A 23 -16.28 -28.05 -8.40
C VAL A 23 -16.74 -26.88 -7.57
N GLU A 24 -17.42 -27.22 -6.48
CA GLU A 24 -17.78 -26.31 -5.41
C GLU A 24 -16.45 -25.76 -4.89
N LEU A 25 -16.01 -24.65 -5.48
CA LEU A 25 -14.97 -23.81 -4.93
C LEU A 25 -15.56 -23.33 -3.61
N LYS A 26 -15.27 -24.08 -2.54
CA LYS A 26 -15.42 -23.62 -1.17
C LYS A 26 -14.44 -22.46 -1.03
N TYR A 27 -14.89 -21.27 -1.40
CA TYR A 27 -14.41 -20.06 -0.79
C TYR A 27 -14.82 -20.20 0.67
N GLU A 28 -13.95 -20.82 1.47
CA GLU A 28 -13.98 -20.57 2.90
C GLU A 28 -13.86 -19.05 2.99
N ALA A 29 -15.00 -18.40 3.26
CA ALA A 29 -14.99 -17.01 3.67
C ALA A 29 -14.05 -17.00 4.86
N SER A 30 -12.82 -16.52 4.65
CA SER A 30 -11.84 -16.34 5.69
C SER A 30 -12.57 -15.59 6.79
N GLN A 31 -12.96 -16.32 7.82
CA GLN A 31 -13.66 -15.72 8.94
C GLN A 31 -12.75 -14.60 9.43
N PRO A 32 -13.30 -13.42 9.77
CA PRO A 32 -12.50 -12.36 10.36
C PRO A 32 -11.79 -12.97 11.56
N LYS A 33 -10.48 -13.16 11.41
CA LYS A 33 -9.63 -13.72 12.45
C LYS A 33 -9.73 -12.73 13.59
N GLN A 34 -10.52 -13.08 14.61
CA GLN A 34 -10.64 -12.24 15.79
C GLN A 34 -9.21 -11.99 16.29
N PRO A 35 -8.78 -10.73 16.44
CA PRO A 35 -7.50 -10.45 17.04
C PRO A 35 -7.61 -10.83 18.53
N ASP A 36 -7.31 -12.09 18.84
CA ASP A 36 -7.32 -12.63 20.21
C ASP A 36 -6.23 -12.02 21.10
N THR A 37 -5.30 -11.25 20.50
CA THR A 37 -4.35 -10.45 21.25
C THR A 37 -4.93 -9.08 21.56
N PRO A 38 -5.02 -8.69 22.85
CA PRO A 38 -5.41 -7.35 23.22
C PRO A 38 -4.48 -6.33 22.54
N LEU A 39 -5.10 -5.30 21.95
CA LEU A 39 -4.39 -4.28 21.20
C LEU A 39 -3.24 -3.70 22.04
N HIS A 40 -2.04 -3.68 21.46
CA HIS A 40 -0.85 -3.25 22.18
C HIS A 40 -1.00 -1.81 22.71
N LYS A 41 -0.49 -1.54 23.92
CA LYS A 41 -0.61 -0.24 24.63
C LYS A 41 -0.26 0.97 23.75
N THR A 42 0.68 0.79 22.82
CA THR A 42 1.12 1.85 21.91
C THR A 42 -0.01 2.41 21.03
N TYR A 43 -0.96 1.57 20.60
CA TYR A 43 -2.09 1.98 19.77
C TYR A 43 -3.15 2.70 20.60
N HIS A 44 -3.41 2.24 21.83
CA HIS A 44 -4.32 2.93 22.75
C HIS A 44 -3.87 4.36 23.07
N LEU A 45 -2.56 4.57 23.22
CA LEU A 45 -2.02 5.93 23.39
C LEU A 45 -2.23 6.80 22.15
N THR A 46 -2.14 6.23 20.94
CA THR A 46 -2.44 6.98 19.70
C THR A 46 -3.93 7.29 19.61
N LEU A 47 -4.80 6.33 19.97
CA LEU A 47 -6.24 6.52 20.03
C LEU A 47 -6.64 7.64 20.99
N ALA A 48 -6.05 7.68 22.19
CA ALA A 48 -6.33 8.71 23.19
C ALA A 48 -6.03 10.12 22.66
N LEU A 49 -4.90 10.31 21.97
CA LEU A 49 -4.55 11.59 21.35
C LEU A 49 -5.52 11.96 20.22
N ILE A 50 -5.93 11.00 19.38
CA ILE A 50 -6.94 11.22 18.34
C ILE A 50 -8.28 11.65 18.96
N GLN A 51 -8.69 11.02 20.06
CA GLN A 51 -9.93 11.36 20.77
C GLN A 51 -9.87 12.74 21.45
N GLN A 52 -8.68 13.20 21.81
CA GLN A 52 -8.44 14.56 22.30
C GLN A 52 -8.42 15.61 21.18
N GLY A 53 -8.56 15.18 19.92
CA GLY A 53 -8.55 16.07 18.76
C GLY A 53 -7.15 16.46 18.28
N SER A 54 -6.10 15.78 18.74
CA SER A 54 -4.73 16.03 18.25
C SER A 54 -4.62 15.73 16.76
N SER A 55 -3.91 16.60 16.06
CA SER A 55 -3.48 16.42 14.67
C SER A 55 -2.41 15.34 14.53
N VAL A 56 -2.18 14.86 13.31
CA VAL A 56 -1.10 13.90 13.01
C VAL A 56 0.27 14.44 13.43
N GLU A 57 0.54 15.72 13.18
CA GLU A 57 1.81 16.36 13.56
C GLU A 57 2.00 16.41 15.09
N GLU A 58 0.92 16.73 15.83
CA GLU A 58 0.97 16.72 17.29
C GLU A 58 1.15 15.31 17.83
N ILE A 59 0.53 14.29 17.22
CA ILE A 59 0.73 12.89 17.61
C ILE A 59 2.18 12.47 17.38
N MET A 60 2.78 12.86 16.25
CA MET A 60 4.21 12.61 15.96
C MET A 60 5.10 13.21 17.05
N LYS A 61 4.87 14.50 17.40
CA LYS A 61 5.64 15.22 18.42
C LYS A 61 5.48 14.62 19.82
N ASN A 62 4.24 14.32 20.25
CA ASN A 62 3.95 13.78 21.58
C ASN A 62 4.48 12.35 21.78
N ARG A 63 4.65 11.60 20.70
CA ARG A 63 5.02 10.18 20.75
C ARG A 63 6.42 9.88 20.26
N ASP A 64 7.14 10.91 19.78
CA ASP A 64 8.44 10.77 19.11
C ASP A 64 8.40 9.72 18.00
N PHE A 65 7.38 9.80 17.15
CA PHE A 65 7.17 8.89 16.03
C PHE A 65 7.33 9.59 14.70
N VAL A 66 7.90 8.85 13.74
CA VAL A 66 7.86 9.22 12.33
C VAL A 66 6.44 9.09 11.78
N VAL A 67 6.13 9.89 10.75
CA VAL A 67 4.78 9.95 10.17
C VAL A 67 4.26 8.58 9.73
N SER A 68 5.09 7.75 9.11
CA SER A 68 4.70 6.41 8.63
C SER A 68 4.22 5.50 9.76
N THR A 69 4.84 5.56 10.94
CA THR A 69 4.41 4.82 12.13
C THR A 69 3.05 5.30 12.62
N VAL A 70 2.82 6.61 12.65
CA VAL A 70 1.52 7.18 13.06
C VAL A 70 0.42 6.77 12.08
N LEU A 71 0.67 6.84 10.77
CA LEU A 71 -0.30 6.39 9.76
C LEU A 71 -0.59 4.89 9.85
N GLY A 72 0.44 4.07 10.12
CA GLY A 72 0.27 2.65 10.39
C GLY A 72 -0.61 2.37 11.62
N HIS A 73 -0.43 3.14 12.70
CA HIS A 73 -1.30 3.04 13.88
C HIS A 73 -2.75 3.43 13.54
N ILE A 74 -2.97 4.49 12.77
CA ILE A 74 -4.31 4.92 12.36
C ILE A 74 -4.99 3.81 11.53
N ASN A 75 -4.28 3.20 10.58
CA ASN A 75 -4.81 2.06 9.82
C ASN A 75 -5.19 0.91 10.75
N LYS A 76 -4.33 0.56 11.71
CA LYS A 76 -4.63 -0.48 12.69
C LYS A 76 -5.86 -0.15 13.53
N LEU A 77 -6.03 1.11 13.96
CA LEU A 77 -7.20 1.55 14.72
C LEU A 77 -8.50 1.46 13.91
N VAL A 78 -8.47 1.62 12.59
CA VAL A 78 -9.64 1.38 11.72
C VAL A 78 -9.93 -0.11 11.60
N GLU A 79 -8.92 -0.96 11.42
CA GLU A 79 -9.10 -2.42 11.37
C GLU A 79 -9.79 -2.96 12.62
N GLU A 80 -9.43 -2.40 13.78
CA GLU A 80 -10.01 -2.74 15.09
C GLU A 80 -11.34 -2.01 15.37
N ASN A 81 -11.87 -1.25 14.41
CA ASN A 81 -13.12 -0.46 14.51
C ASN A 81 -13.12 0.56 15.66
N LEU A 82 -11.94 1.04 16.07
CA LEU A 82 -11.79 2.03 17.15
C LEU A 82 -11.90 3.48 16.67
N ILE A 83 -11.70 3.70 15.36
CA ILE A 83 -11.99 4.96 14.67
C ILE A 83 -12.66 4.64 13.34
N SER A 84 -13.44 5.59 12.82
CA SER A 84 -14.14 5.41 11.54
C SER A 84 -13.21 5.64 10.33
N ASP A 85 -13.60 5.10 9.17
CA ASP A 85 -12.96 5.42 7.89
C ASP A 85 -12.99 6.91 7.55
N VAL A 86 -14.04 7.62 7.96
CA VAL A 86 -14.14 9.08 7.76
C VAL A 86 -13.05 9.78 8.56
N GLN A 87 -12.89 9.40 9.83
CA GLN A 87 -11.86 9.96 10.70
C GLN A 87 -10.45 9.64 10.21
N ARG A 88 -10.21 8.44 9.67
CA ARG A 88 -8.95 8.10 8.99
C ARG A 88 -8.66 9.06 7.84
N ARG A 89 -9.63 9.27 6.93
CA ARG A 89 -9.44 10.18 5.79
C ARG A 89 -9.15 11.61 6.24
N THR A 90 -9.86 12.10 7.26
CA THR A 90 -9.60 13.43 7.84
C THR A 90 -8.18 13.52 8.40
N LEU A 91 -7.71 12.53 9.16
CA LEU A 91 -6.34 12.53 9.67
C LEU A 91 -5.31 12.46 8.54
N PHE A 92 -5.53 11.62 7.53
CA PHE A 92 -4.61 11.46 6.41
C PHE A 92 -4.49 12.73 5.57
N SER A 93 -5.57 13.50 5.44
CA SER A 93 -5.53 14.81 4.74
C SER A 93 -4.65 15.87 5.42
N GLN A 94 -4.23 15.65 6.67
CA GLN A 94 -3.32 16.55 7.38
C GLN A 94 -1.85 16.30 7.02
N VAL A 95 -1.54 15.18 6.36
CA VAL A 95 -0.16 14.83 5.99
C VAL A 95 0.22 15.63 4.73
N PRO A 96 1.34 16.38 4.76
CA PRO A 96 1.82 17.09 3.58
C PRO A 96 1.98 16.15 2.39
N GLN A 97 1.34 16.51 1.27
CA GLN A 97 1.50 15.80 0.00
C GLN A 97 2.55 16.52 -0.85
N ASN A 98 3.29 15.76 -1.67
CA ASN A 98 4.23 16.32 -2.62
C ASN A 98 3.93 15.73 -3.99
N PRO A 99 3.16 16.43 -4.84
CA PRO A 99 2.71 15.91 -6.13
C PRO A 99 3.85 15.40 -7.02
N ALA A 100 5.02 16.05 -6.98
CA ALA A 100 6.17 15.63 -7.77
C ALA A 100 6.72 14.27 -7.30
N LEU A 101 6.78 14.05 -5.98
CA LEU A 101 7.15 12.75 -5.42
C LEU A 101 6.06 11.71 -5.64
N ASP A 102 4.79 12.09 -5.52
CA ASP A 102 3.66 11.19 -5.75
C ASP A 102 3.67 10.65 -7.18
N ASP A 103 3.92 11.52 -8.16
CA ASP A 103 4.00 11.13 -9.56
C ASP A 103 5.26 10.32 -9.86
N TRP A 104 6.40 10.64 -9.22
CA TRP A 104 7.60 9.81 -9.31
C TRP A 104 7.38 8.41 -8.74
N VAL A 105 6.71 8.28 -7.58
CA VAL A 105 6.38 6.98 -6.98
C VAL A 105 5.47 6.18 -7.92
N LYS A 106 4.43 6.79 -8.50
CA LYS A 106 3.55 6.12 -9.47
C LYS A 106 4.32 5.61 -10.67
N GLN A 107 5.16 6.44 -11.29
CA GLN A 107 6.00 6.04 -12.42
C GLN A 107 6.96 4.91 -12.05
N GLY A 108 7.53 4.95 -10.84
CA GLY A 108 8.31 3.86 -10.29
C GLY A 108 7.50 2.57 -10.22
N ILE A 109 6.31 2.60 -9.62
CA ILE A 109 5.44 1.42 -9.49
C ILE A 109 5.07 0.87 -10.87
N ASP A 110 4.72 1.72 -11.83
CA ASP A 110 4.38 1.31 -13.20
C ASP A 110 5.58 0.65 -13.92
N SER A 111 6.81 1.03 -13.57
CA SER A 111 8.03 0.50 -14.18
C SER A 111 8.52 -0.82 -13.58
N ILE A 112 8.43 -0.99 -12.26
CA ILE A 112 9.02 -2.13 -11.50
C ILE A 112 7.98 -3.00 -10.77
N GLY A 113 6.70 -2.63 -10.86
CA GLY A 113 5.55 -3.46 -10.48
C GLY A 113 5.10 -3.35 -9.03
N SER A 114 5.93 -2.87 -8.10
CA SER A 114 5.54 -2.73 -6.69
C SER A 114 6.36 -1.72 -5.90
N VAL A 115 5.83 -1.31 -4.73
CA VAL A 115 6.50 -0.41 -3.78
C VAL A 115 7.72 -1.10 -3.17
N GLU A 116 7.64 -2.39 -2.88
CA GLU A 116 8.72 -3.19 -2.29
C GLU A 116 9.93 -3.26 -3.24
N SER A 117 9.69 -3.33 -4.55
CA SER A 117 10.73 -3.27 -5.57
C SER A 117 11.43 -1.91 -5.59
N ILE A 118 10.67 -0.81 -5.49
CA ILE A 118 11.24 0.55 -5.39
C ILE A 118 12.11 0.68 -4.15
N GLN A 119 11.63 0.24 -2.99
CA GLN A 119 12.38 0.30 -1.74
C GLN A 119 13.68 -0.51 -1.82
N SER A 120 13.63 -1.71 -2.38
CA SER A 120 14.81 -2.56 -2.60
C SER A 120 15.83 -1.87 -3.51
N TYR A 121 15.37 -1.25 -4.60
CA TYR A 121 16.23 -0.51 -5.51
C TYR A 121 16.85 0.73 -4.85
N LEU A 122 16.07 1.52 -4.11
CA LEU A 122 16.56 2.69 -3.37
C LEU A 122 17.63 2.31 -2.34
N ALA A 123 17.47 1.16 -1.67
CA ALA A 123 18.46 0.65 -0.73
C ALA A 123 19.79 0.32 -1.45
N ILE A 124 19.72 -0.37 -2.60
CA ILE A 124 20.90 -0.67 -3.44
C ILE A 124 21.57 0.62 -3.91
N TYR A 125 20.79 1.54 -4.49
CA TYR A 125 21.29 2.82 -4.99
C TYR A 125 22.02 3.61 -3.91
N LYS A 126 21.45 3.70 -2.70
CA LYS A 126 22.09 4.34 -1.55
C LYS A 126 23.47 3.75 -1.27
N GLN A 127 23.62 2.42 -1.27
CA GLN A 127 24.92 1.78 -1.00
C GLN A 127 25.94 2.05 -2.12
N LEU A 128 25.49 2.08 -3.38
CA LEU A 128 26.36 2.37 -4.52
C LEU A 128 26.84 3.83 -4.54
N GLU A 129 26.01 4.78 -4.10
CA GLU A 129 26.39 6.19 -4.01
C GLU A 129 27.28 6.49 -2.80
N TYR A 130 27.05 5.83 -1.65
CA TYR A 130 27.94 5.97 -0.48
C TYR A 130 29.40 5.65 -0.82
N GLY A 131 29.64 4.63 -1.65
CA GLY A 131 30.97 4.28 -2.13
C GLY A 131 31.60 5.28 -3.12
N LYS A 132 30.84 6.26 -3.63
CA LYS A 132 31.32 7.28 -4.58
C LYS A 132 31.66 8.62 -3.93
N THR A 133 31.07 8.92 -2.78
CA THR A 133 31.39 10.15 -2.02
C THR A 133 32.79 10.10 -1.41
N ASP A 134 33.30 8.93 -1.04
CA ASP A 134 34.60 8.79 -0.38
C ASP A 134 35.81 8.89 -1.35
N ILE A 135 35.60 8.80 -2.66
CA ILE A 135 36.67 8.79 -3.67
C ILE A 135 37.01 10.19 -4.22
N ASN A 136 36.21 11.21 -3.92
CA ASN A 136 36.35 12.55 -4.49
C ASN A 136 37.01 13.57 -3.55
N GLU A 137 37.41 13.19 -2.32
CA GLU A 137 38.07 14.11 -1.37
C GLU A 137 39.62 14.02 -1.37
N GLU A 138 40.24 13.11 -2.14
CA GLU A 138 41.71 12.91 -2.14
C GLU A 138 42.44 13.40 -3.43
N GLN A 139 41.80 14.19 -4.30
CA GLN A 139 42.43 14.64 -5.57
C GLN A 139 42.63 16.15 -5.73
N ASP A 140 42.70 16.93 -4.64
CA ASP A 140 42.97 18.37 -4.69
C ASP A 140 44.22 18.80 -3.88
N ASP A 141 45.28 17.98 -3.86
CA ASP A 141 46.61 18.40 -3.36
C ASP A 141 47.74 17.82 -4.25
N VAL A 142 47.97 18.41 -5.43
CA VAL A 142 49.29 18.43 -6.12
C VAL A 142 49.48 19.75 -6.86
#